data_AF-A0AAN7DKR1-F1
#
_entry.id   AF-A0AAN7DKR1-F1
#
_cell.length_a   1.000
_cell.length_b   1.000
_cell.length_c   1.000
_cell.angle_alpha   90.00
_cell.angle_beta   90.00
_cell.angle_gamma   90.00
#
_symmetry.space_group_name_H-M   'P 1'
#
loop_
_entity.id
_entity.type
_entity.pdbx_description
1 polymer ?
#
loop_
_entity_poly.entity_id
_entity_poly.type
_entity_poly.pdbx_seq_one_letter_code
_entity_poly.pdbx_strand_id
1 'polypeptide(L)'
;MLFLYHELMDCKSAIQYLNNTPSSLWDFKVVVGIIKAKNGCSNDKAFSALNNILKKNFDAAQTSFFITNWKSLISNFEKQREDPIRQTIQTQTNIDIGSVNTINNKNTNIIKRKRKLINRESFTSERRRKTFDEIFDESNEDSDTGSGFHMANDNDASSPIVADLPQVMDIDITHDLLSSLKARSTYHFEGEDIDFAEYKLACLHHLDKQGQVFLEPNFAEVIALSHCVLLKHGCYSETMINFFTLEKLENIHDSLKASYFGAQQDPLYNFSTAFIQKVENTLKGLSARNEDMIYTEIEGCKSLANTYLDKQLLKMVLELLEFLPKYPQPNVNEENLRVKCFNPSIKYFMNCKKFGITLTYPETSPDERKPRTDAIKRPDAIASFYEQVKTTHNGAFFEIKNDSYKSRKRILMVDLLKLVHYGKDALDAGVKTPILAQVIGFDVTFYLMKLESKGVYIMLEVCHVKLPSTIFEINAYLREMDKVQKLINILVANKEKELMREVNEKKMASYGTPRVERMVEQLTYKHSTDFFF
;
A
#
# COMPACT_ATOMS: atom_id res chain seq x y z
N MET A 1 -49.70 -12.63 -43.76
CA MET A 1 -49.76 -11.41 -42.93
C MET A 1 -50.04 -11.67 -41.44
N LEU A 2 -50.46 -12.89 -41.04
CA LEU A 2 -50.67 -13.28 -39.63
C LEU A 2 -49.46 -13.95 -38.93
N PHE A 3 -48.36 -14.22 -39.65
CA PHE A 3 -47.14 -14.81 -39.07
C PHE A 3 -46.13 -13.79 -38.52
N LEU A 4 -46.28 -12.50 -38.85
CA LEU A 4 -45.40 -11.41 -38.39
C LEU A 4 -45.89 -10.74 -37.08
N TYR A 5 -47.08 -11.10 -36.59
CA TYR A 5 -47.65 -10.52 -35.37
C TYR A 5 -47.29 -11.31 -34.10
N HIS A 6 -46.75 -12.53 -34.22
CA HIS A 6 -46.38 -13.37 -33.09
C HIS A 6 -44.94 -13.20 -32.59
N GLU A 7 -44.07 -12.48 -33.31
CA GLU A 7 -42.68 -12.19 -32.89
C GLU A 7 -42.53 -10.89 -32.07
N LEU A 8 -43.63 -10.16 -31.81
CA LEU A 8 -43.65 -8.95 -30.97
C LEU A 8 -44.21 -9.20 -29.56
N MET A 9 -44.10 -10.43 -29.07
CA MET A 9 -44.50 -10.77 -27.70
C MET A 9 -43.48 -10.24 -26.67
N ASP A 10 -43.92 -9.18 -26.00
CA ASP A 10 -43.57 -8.75 -24.64
C ASP A 10 -42.13 -8.27 -24.33
N CYS A 11 -41.63 -7.32 -25.14
CA CYS A 11 -40.48 -6.50 -24.77
C CYS A 11 -40.84 -5.30 -23.88
N LYS A 12 -41.97 -5.36 -23.15
CA LYS A 12 -42.44 -4.25 -22.29
C LYS A 12 -41.40 -3.86 -21.24
N SER A 13 -40.70 -4.83 -20.64
CA SER A 13 -39.65 -4.56 -19.66
C SER A 13 -38.45 -3.82 -20.25
N ALA A 14 -38.08 -4.13 -21.51
CA ALA A 14 -37.01 -3.42 -22.20
C ALA A 14 -37.42 -1.99 -22.55
N ILE A 15 -38.65 -1.80 -23.03
CA ILE A 15 -39.20 -0.45 -23.30
C ILE A 15 -39.31 0.35 -22.01
N GLN A 16 -39.78 -0.26 -20.92
CA GLN A 16 -39.89 0.38 -19.62
C GLN A 16 -38.52 0.81 -19.07
N TYR A 17 -37.49 -0.04 -19.21
CA TYR A 17 -36.13 0.33 -18.85
C TYR A 17 -35.65 1.55 -19.66
N LEU A 18 -35.84 1.52 -20.98
CA LEU A 18 -35.41 2.60 -21.88
C LEU A 18 -36.16 3.91 -21.61
N ASN A 19 -37.45 3.87 -21.29
CA ASN A 19 -38.25 5.05 -20.95
C ASN A 19 -37.88 5.64 -19.58
N ASN A 20 -37.50 4.79 -18.62
CA ASN A 20 -37.17 5.23 -17.26
C ASN A 20 -35.70 5.65 -17.09
N THR A 21 -34.88 5.46 -18.11
CA THR A 21 -33.44 5.73 -18.07
C THR A 21 -33.12 6.83 -19.09
N PRO A 22 -32.41 7.90 -18.72
CA PRO A 22 -31.91 8.87 -19.71
C PRO A 22 -31.10 8.16 -20.80
N SER A 23 -31.24 8.57 -22.06
CA SER A 23 -30.58 7.91 -23.21
C SER A 23 -29.05 7.90 -23.13
N SER A 24 -28.45 8.83 -22.39
CA SER A 24 -27.01 8.84 -22.07
C SER A 24 -26.57 7.73 -21.11
N LEU A 25 -27.50 7.08 -20.42
CA LEU A 25 -27.27 6.05 -19.40
C LEU A 25 -27.82 4.67 -19.80
N TRP A 26 -28.24 4.49 -21.06
CA TRP A 26 -28.72 3.20 -21.53
C TRP A 26 -27.58 2.16 -21.55
N ASP A 27 -27.70 1.11 -20.74
CA ASP A 27 -26.77 -0.03 -20.75
C ASP A 27 -27.28 -1.12 -21.70
N PHE A 28 -26.51 -1.34 -22.75
CA PHE A 28 -26.79 -2.34 -23.76
C PHE A 28 -26.86 -3.77 -23.21
N LYS A 29 -25.96 -4.15 -22.30
CA LYS A 29 -25.94 -5.51 -21.74
C LYS A 29 -27.20 -5.79 -20.94
N VAL A 30 -27.70 -4.78 -20.23
CA VAL A 30 -28.94 -4.86 -19.46
C VAL A 30 -30.12 -5.06 -20.41
N VAL A 31 -30.26 -4.23 -21.44
CA VAL A 31 -31.39 -4.30 -22.38
C VAL A 31 -31.40 -5.62 -23.18
N VAL A 32 -30.24 -6.06 -23.67
CA VAL A 32 -30.10 -7.34 -24.38
C VAL A 32 -30.34 -8.51 -23.43
N GLY A 33 -29.86 -8.42 -22.18
CA GLY A 33 -30.13 -9.40 -21.14
C GLY A 33 -31.63 -9.56 -20.89
N ILE A 34 -32.37 -8.45 -20.79
CA ILE A 34 -33.84 -8.45 -20.64
C ILE A 34 -34.51 -9.13 -21.84
N ILE A 35 -34.12 -8.77 -23.06
CA ILE A 35 -34.71 -9.34 -24.30
C ILE A 35 -34.42 -10.85 -24.38
N LYS A 36 -33.18 -11.27 -24.09
CA LYS A 36 -32.79 -12.68 -24.12
C LYS A 36 -33.46 -13.50 -23.03
N ALA A 37 -33.53 -12.97 -21.81
CA ALA A 37 -34.17 -13.65 -20.69
C ALA A 37 -35.66 -13.90 -20.96
N LYS A 38 -36.32 -12.97 -21.67
CA LYS A 38 -37.74 -13.08 -22.00
C LYS A 38 -38.01 -13.97 -23.21
N ASN A 39 -37.17 -13.90 -24.24
CA ASN A 39 -37.43 -14.53 -25.54
C ASN A 39 -36.60 -15.80 -25.81
N GLY A 40 -35.67 -16.16 -24.93
CA GLY A 40 -34.81 -17.34 -25.08
C GLY A 40 -34.00 -17.33 -26.39
N CYS A 41 -33.62 -16.15 -26.88
CA CYS A 41 -33.10 -16.00 -28.25
C CYS A 41 -31.57 -15.82 -28.31
N SER A 42 -31.01 -16.07 -29.50
CA SER A 42 -29.60 -15.78 -29.79
C SER A 42 -29.33 -14.28 -29.76
N ASN A 43 -28.05 -13.89 -29.68
CA ASN A 43 -27.65 -12.49 -29.70
C ASN A 43 -28.19 -11.76 -30.94
N ASP A 44 -28.05 -12.34 -32.13
CA ASP A 44 -28.50 -11.73 -33.39
C ASP A 44 -30.00 -11.48 -33.43
N LYS A 45 -30.79 -12.41 -32.86
CA LYS A 45 -32.24 -12.26 -32.72
C LYS A 45 -32.59 -11.20 -31.67
N ALA A 46 -31.89 -11.17 -30.54
CA ALA A 46 -32.07 -10.13 -29.52
C ALA A 46 -31.73 -8.74 -30.05
N PHE A 47 -30.71 -8.63 -30.90
CA PHE A 47 -30.30 -7.39 -31.56
C PHE A 47 -31.31 -6.92 -32.60
N SER A 48 -31.83 -7.84 -33.41
CA SER A 48 -32.89 -7.53 -34.37
C SER A 48 -34.14 -7.02 -33.65
N ALA A 49 -34.51 -7.65 -32.53
CA ALA A 49 -35.62 -7.22 -31.68
C ALA A 49 -35.37 -5.82 -31.07
N LEU A 50 -34.16 -5.56 -30.55
CA LEU A 50 -33.81 -4.25 -30.00
C LEU A 50 -33.86 -3.13 -31.06
N ASN A 51 -33.33 -3.37 -32.25
CA ASN A 51 -33.37 -2.40 -33.35
C ASN A 51 -34.81 -2.04 -33.73
N ASN A 52 -35.71 -3.03 -33.74
CA ASN A 52 -37.14 -2.80 -33.98
C ASN A 52 -37.81 -2.03 -32.84
N ILE A 53 -37.45 -2.31 -31.58
CA ILE A 53 -37.94 -1.55 -30.41
C ILE A 53 -37.52 -0.09 -30.51
N LEU A 54 -36.25 0.18 -30.82
CA LEU A 54 -35.71 1.52 -30.90
C LEU A 54 -36.40 2.34 -32.00
N LYS A 55 -36.45 1.80 -33.22
CA LYS A 55 -37.10 2.46 -34.37
C LYS A 55 -38.59 2.72 -34.17
N LYS A 56 -39.28 1.88 -33.39
CA LYS A 56 -40.73 1.98 -33.20
C LYS A 56 -41.12 2.94 -32.07
N ASN A 57 -40.29 3.07 -31.03
CA ASN A 57 -40.68 3.75 -29.79
C ASN A 57 -39.88 5.03 -29.50
N PHE A 58 -38.80 5.30 -30.23
CA PHE A 58 -37.92 6.44 -29.98
C PHE A 58 -37.68 7.24 -31.25
N ASP A 59 -37.31 8.51 -31.10
CA ASP A 59 -37.05 9.38 -32.25
C ASP A 59 -35.80 8.94 -33.03
N ALA A 60 -35.68 9.46 -34.25
CA ALA A 60 -34.58 9.10 -35.15
C ALA A 60 -33.21 9.51 -34.63
N ALA A 61 -33.10 10.60 -33.85
CA ALA A 61 -31.84 11.07 -33.29
C ALA A 61 -31.35 10.17 -32.15
N GLN A 62 -32.24 9.82 -31.22
CA GLN A 62 -31.98 8.88 -30.13
C GLN A 62 -31.64 7.49 -30.66
N THR A 63 -32.41 7.01 -31.64
CA THR A 63 -32.17 5.74 -32.30
C THR A 63 -30.82 5.72 -33.01
N SER A 64 -30.46 6.79 -33.74
CA SER A 64 -29.20 6.89 -34.48
C SER A 64 -27.98 6.96 -33.55
N PHE A 65 -28.05 7.77 -32.49
CA PHE A 65 -26.99 7.88 -31.48
C PHE A 65 -26.72 6.53 -30.83
N PHE A 66 -27.78 5.83 -30.41
CA PHE A 66 -27.64 4.54 -29.76
C PHE A 66 -27.12 3.47 -30.73
N ILE A 67 -27.66 3.38 -31.95
CA ILE A 67 -27.19 2.41 -32.97
C ILE A 67 -25.72 2.64 -33.33
N THR A 68 -25.26 3.89 -33.38
CA THR A 68 -23.87 4.22 -33.74
C THR A 68 -22.89 3.80 -32.64
N ASN A 69 -23.17 4.16 -31.39
CA ASN A 69 -22.39 3.72 -30.23
C ASN A 69 -22.43 2.18 -30.09
N TRP A 70 -23.56 1.58 -30.42
CA TRP A 70 -23.77 0.14 -30.38
C TRP A 70 -22.97 -0.64 -31.44
N LYS A 71 -22.92 -0.18 -32.69
CA LYS A 71 -22.09 -0.82 -33.74
C LYS A 71 -20.60 -0.86 -33.36
N SER A 72 -20.13 0.18 -32.68
CA SER A 72 -18.76 0.21 -32.13
C SER A 72 -18.55 -0.88 -31.08
N LEU A 73 -19.52 -1.09 -30.18
CA LEU A 73 -19.46 -2.12 -29.15
C LEU A 73 -19.53 -3.55 -29.72
N ILE A 74 -20.35 -3.81 -30.75
CA ILE A 74 -20.38 -5.12 -31.43
C ILE A 74 -19.04 -5.39 -32.11
N SER A 75 -18.48 -4.42 -32.84
CA SER A 75 -17.18 -4.59 -33.48
C SER A 75 -16.09 -4.93 -32.47
N ASN A 76 -16.11 -4.32 -31.28
CA ASN A 76 -15.18 -4.64 -30.20
C ASN A 76 -15.41 -6.04 -29.61
N PHE A 77 -16.66 -6.49 -29.51
CA PHE A 77 -17.00 -7.81 -28.98
C PHE A 77 -16.69 -8.93 -29.97
N GLU A 78 -16.89 -8.71 -31.28
CA GLU A 78 -16.55 -9.66 -32.34
C GLU A 78 -15.03 -9.79 -32.50
N LYS A 79 -14.28 -8.68 -32.41
CA LYS A 79 -12.80 -8.71 -32.39
C LYS A 79 -12.25 -9.56 -31.24
N GLN A 80 -12.85 -9.46 -30.05
CA GLN A 80 -12.47 -10.28 -28.89
C GLN A 80 -12.75 -11.77 -29.07
N ARG A 81 -13.58 -12.16 -30.06
CA ARG A 81 -13.93 -13.56 -30.34
C ARG A 81 -12.99 -14.21 -31.36
N GLU A 82 -12.29 -13.44 -32.19
CA GLU A 82 -11.38 -13.96 -33.23
C GLU A 82 -9.96 -14.27 -32.69
N ASP A 83 -9.52 -13.58 -31.64
CA ASP A 83 -8.16 -13.72 -31.07
C ASP A 83 -7.81 -15.10 -30.43
N PRO A 84 -8.75 -15.89 -29.84
CA PRO A 84 -8.38 -17.17 -29.23
C PRO A 84 -8.04 -18.27 -30.25
N ILE A 85 -8.52 -18.17 -31.49
CA ILE A 85 -8.41 -19.25 -32.49
C ILE A 85 -7.09 -19.17 -33.27
N ARG A 86 -6.51 -17.96 -33.42
CA ARG A 86 -5.24 -17.78 -34.15
C ARG A 86 -4.00 -18.15 -33.34
N GLN A 87 -4.04 -18.06 -32.00
CA GLN A 87 -2.88 -18.38 -31.15
C GLN A 87 -2.61 -19.90 -31.05
N THR A 88 -3.63 -20.74 -31.17
CA THR A 88 -3.48 -22.20 -31.08
C THR A 88 -2.82 -22.82 -32.33
N ILE A 89 -2.84 -22.14 -33.48
CA ILE A 89 -2.32 -22.67 -34.74
C ILE A 89 -0.81 -22.34 -34.94
N GLN A 90 -0.27 -21.31 -34.29
CA GLN A 90 1.14 -20.92 -34.47
C GLN A 90 2.14 -21.65 -33.56
N THR A 91 1.70 -22.30 -32.48
CA THR A 91 2.59 -22.98 -31.53
C THR A 91 2.97 -24.42 -31.90
N GLN A 92 2.48 -24.97 -33.01
CA GLN A 92 2.72 -26.37 -33.40
C GLN A 92 3.75 -26.58 -34.53
N THR A 93 4.36 -25.53 -35.09
CA THR A 93 5.21 -25.68 -36.29
C THR A 93 6.70 -25.40 -36.13
N ASN A 94 7.23 -25.07 -34.94
CA ASN A 94 8.66 -24.81 -34.79
C ASN A 94 9.30 -25.55 -33.62
N ILE A 95 9.56 -26.84 -33.83
CA ILE A 95 10.66 -27.58 -33.19
C ILE A 95 11.32 -28.35 -34.33
N ASP A 96 12.55 -27.99 -34.72
CA ASP A 96 13.75 -28.80 -34.48
C ASP A 96 15.00 -28.31 -35.27
N ILE A 97 16.18 -28.70 -34.75
CA ILE A 97 17.52 -28.81 -35.37
C ILE A 97 18.50 -27.63 -35.23
N GLY A 98 19.54 -27.82 -34.39
CA GLY A 98 20.91 -27.40 -34.75
C GLY A 98 21.88 -26.94 -33.64
N SER A 99 22.68 -27.90 -33.12
CA SER A 99 24.16 -27.86 -32.88
C SER A 99 24.79 -26.84 -31.92
N VAL A 100 25.45 -27.20 -30.79
CA VAL A 100 26.75 -27.92 -30.55
C VAL A 100 28.02 -27.04 -30.61
N ASN A 101 28.79 -27.07 -29.50
CA ASN A 101 30.18 -26.62 -29.20
C ASN A 101 30.43 -25.09 -29.07
N THR A 102 31.20 -24.56 -28.11
CA THR A 102 32.56 -24.94 -27.67
C THR A 102 32.95 -24.24 -26.35
N ILE A 103 33.74 -24.94 -25.52
CA ILE A 103 34.43 -24.47 -24.30
C ILE A 103 35.68 -23.64 -24.66
N ASN A 104 35.98 -22.54 -23.94
CA ASN A 104 37.38 -22.23 -23.62
C ASN A 104 37.60 -21.30 -22.41
N ASN A 105 38.61 -21.67 -21.64
CA ASN A 105 39.16 -21.02 -20.44
C ASN A 105 39.86 -19.69 -20.73
N LYS A 106 39.91 -18.78 -19.72
CA LYS A 106 41.13 -18.34 -19.00
C LYS A 106 41.00 -16.93 -18.37
N ASN A 107 41.40 -16.86 -17.10
CA ASN A 107 42.33 -15.90 -16.48
C ASN A 107 41.85 -15.26 -15.18
N THR A 108 42.51 -15.71 -14.12
CA THR A 108 42.72 -15.07 -12.82
C THR A 108 43.55 -13.79 -12.97
N ASN A 109 43.26 -12.79 -12.12
CA ASN A 109 44.31 -11.92 -11.58
C ASN A 109 43.92 -11.31 -10.23
N ILE A 110 44.89 -11.41 -9.33
CA ILE A 110 44.91 -11.06 -7.91
C ILE A 110 45.30 -9.60 -7.74
N ILE A 111 44.59 -8.82 -6.92
CA ILE A 111 45.10 -7.55 -6.38
C ILE A 111 44.86 -7.50 -4.87
N LYS A 112 45.97 -7.54 -4.12
CA LYS A 112 46.06 -7.25 -2.68
C LYS A 112 46.11 -5.73 -2.47
N ARG A 113 45.32 -5.17 -1.55
CA ARG A 113 45.62 -3.86 -0.94
C ARG A 113 45.40 -3.85 0.57
N LYS A 114 46.38 -3.23 1.24
CA LYS A 114 46.68 -3.17 2.67
C LYS A 114 45.74 -2.23 3.42
N ARG A 115 45.28 -2.64 4.62
CA ARG A 115 44.68 -1.78 5.65
C ARG A 115 45.77 -1.01 6.39
N LYS A 116 45.48 0.25 6.74
CA LYS A 116 46.22 1.05 7.74
C LYS A 116 45.25 1.35 8.89
N LEU A 117 45.60 0.88 10.08
CA LEU A 117 44.99 1.24 11.37
C LEU A 117 45.39 2.67 11.73
N ILE A 118 44.46 3.47 12.27
CA ILE A 118 44.76 4.58 13.19
C ILE A 118 43.72 4.60 14.32
N ASN A 119 44.24 4.95 15.50
CA ASN A 119 43.72 4.86 16.86
C ASN A 119 42.47 5.68 17.19
N ARG A 120 41.80 5.18 18.23
CA ARG A 120 40.76 5.78 19.06
C ARG A 120 41.42 6.58 20.19
N GLU A 121 40.91 7.79 20.46
CA GLU A 121 40.99 8.43 21.78
C GLU A 121 39.59 8.88 22.21
N SER A 122 39.32 8.72 23.50
CA SER A 122 38.15 9.06 24.32
C SER A 122 38.08 10.57 24.64
N PHE A 123 37.07 11.23 25.22
CA PHE A 123 35.90 10.96 26.08
C PHE A 123 35.04 12.26 26.03
N THR A 124 33.70 12.20 26.17
CA THR A 124 32.87 12.94 27.16
C THR A 124 31.38 12.75 26.85
N SER A 125 30.58 12.65 27.90
CA SER A 125 29.14 12.36 27.93
C SER A 125 28.28 13.43 27.27
N GLU A 126 27.75 13.13 26.09
CA GLU A 126 26.67 13.85 25.42
C GLU A 126 25.45 12.92 25.34
N ARG A 127 24.25 13.49 25.52
CA ARG A 127 22.96 12.81 25.32
C ARG A 127 23.03 12.06 23.98
N ARG A 128 22.98 10.72 24.01
CA ARG A 128 23.19 9.87 22.83
C ARG A 128 22.23 10.29 21.71
N ARG A 129 22.80 10.87 20.65
CA ARG A 129 22.15 11.15 19.38
C ARG A 129 21.90 9.80 18.70
N LYS A 130 20.66 9.52 18.33
CA LYS A 130 20.37 8.42 17.42
C LYS A 130 20.66 8.90 16.01
N THR A 131 21.58 8.25 15.30
CA THR A 131 21.77 8.53 13.88
C THR A 131 20.63 7.90 13.09
N PHE A 132 20.41 8.34 11.85
CA PHE A 132 19.45 7.71 10.92
C PHE A 132 19.71 6.19 10.75
N ASP A 133 20.94 5.75 11.07
CA ASP A 133 21.33 4.35 11.14
C ASP A 133 20.64 3.52 12.24
N GLU A 134 20.09 4.14 13.29
CA GLU A 134 19.43 3.47 14.42
C GLU A 134 17.91 3.33 14.21
N ILE A 135 17.35 3.86 13.11
CA ILE A 135 15.92 3.84 12.75
C ILE A 135 15.31 2.43 12.68
N PHE A 136 16.16 1.42 12.45
CA PHE A 136 15.75 0.04 12.24
C PHE A 136 16.21 -0.91 13.37
N ASP A 137 16.90 -0.40 14.39
CA ASP A 137 17.57 -1.22 15.43
C ASP A 137 16.98 -1.07 16.84
N GLU A 138 15.80 -0.45 16.99
CA GLU A 138 15.16 -0.34 18.31
C GLU A 138 14.43 -1.63 18.71
N SER A 139 15.15 -2.55 19.37
CA SER A 139 14.52 -3.46 20.32
C SER A 139 15.38 -3.66 21.58
N ASN A 140 14.72 -3.45 22.73
CA ASN A 140 15.05 -3.86 24.10
C ASN A 140 15.95 -2.94 24.95
N GLU A 141 15.30 -2.02 25.68
CA GLU A 141 15.65 -1.76 27.07
C GLU A 141 14.39 -1.98 27.93
N ASP A 142 14.29 -3.15 28.56
CA ASP A 142 13.90 -3.30 29.97
C ASP A 142 14.12 -4.75 30.46
N SER A 143 14.62 -4.84 31.69
CA SER A 143 15.19 -5.94 32.48
C SER A 143 14.50 -7.32 32.47
N ASP A 144 15.29 -8.41 32.51
CA ASP A 144 15.53 -9.15 33.77
C ASP A 144 16.69 -10.16 33.67
N THR A 145 17.39 -10.32 34.80
CA THR A 145 18.55 -11.18 35.02
C THR A 145 18.19 -12.66 35.16
N GLY A 146 18.88 -13.56 34.44
CA GLY A 146 18.73 -15.01 34.66
C GLY A 146 19.63 -15.87 33.76
N SER A 147 20.62 -16.50 34.38
CA SER A 147 21.70 -17.30 33.77
C SER A 147 21.29 -18.49 32.89
N GLY A 148 22.12 -18.82 31.90
CA GLY A 148 22.15 -20.17 31.33
C GLY A 148 23.03 -20.29 30.08
N PHE A 149 24.24 -20.81 30.27
CA PHE A 149 25.27 -21.08 29.25
C PHE A 149 24.75 -21.75 27.96
N HIS A 150 25.17 -21.24 26.80
CA HIS A 150 25.70 -22.05 25.70
C HIS A 150 26.60 -21.18 24.80
N MET A 151 27.91 -21.45 24.82
CA MET A 151 28.84 -20.92 23.83
C MET A 151 28.64 -21.68 22.52
N ALA A 152 28.09 -21.01 21.52
CA ALA A 152 28.23 -21.42 20.13
C ALA A 152 29.37 -20.60 19.52
N ASN A 153 30.32 -21.29 18.88
CA ASN A 153 31.42 -20.69 18.14
C ASN A 153 30.89 -19.94 16.91
N ASP A 154 30.82 -18.61 16.98
CA ASP A 154 30.66 -17.76 15.80
C ASP A 154 32.02 -17.56 15.12
N ASN A 155 32.27 -18.37 14.10
CA ASN A 155 33.34 -18.17 13.12
C ASN A 155 32.78 -18.12 11.69
N ASP A 156 31.53 -17.67 11.52
CA ASP A 156 31.03 -17.24 10.22
C ASP A 156 31.05 -15.71 10.14
N ALA A 157 32.25 -15.17 9.91
CA ALA A 157 32.39 -13.88 9.26
C ALA A 157 31.88 -14.03 7.81
N SER A 158 30.56 -13.99 7.64
CA SER A 158 29.93 -13.89 6.34
C SER A 158 30.49 -12.65 5.65
N SER A 159 31.16 -12.87 4.52
CA SER A 159 31.57 -11.76 3.66
C SER A 159 30.31 -10.98 3.27
N PRO A 160 30.35 -9.64 3.20
CA PRO A 160 29.18 -8.85 2.84
C PRO A 160 28.66 -9.37 1.50
N ILE A 161 27.43 -9.89 1.53
CA ILE A 161 26.73 -10.30 0.31
C ILE A 161 26.65 -9.02 -0.54
N VAL A 162 26.99 -9.10 -1.82
CA VAL A 162 27.01 -7.98 -2.78
C VAL A 162 25.71 -7.14 -2.73
N ALA A 163 24.61 -7.76 -2.29
CA ALA A 163 23.30 -7.16 -2.04
C ALA A 163 23.28 -6.01 -1.00
N ASP A 164 24.29 -5.84 -0.14
CA ASP A 164 24.31 -4.80 0.91
C ASP A 164 25.19 -3.57 0.59
N LEU A 165 25.80 -3.47 -0.59
CA LEU A 165 26.63 -2.30 -0.96
C LEU A 165 25.81 -1.01 -1.21
N PRO A 166 26.08 0.12 -0.50
CA PRO A 166 25.29 1.35 -0.58
C PRO A 166 24.89 1.73 -2.01
N GLN A 167 23.63 2.10 -2.20
CA GLN A 167 23.10 2.30 -3.54
C GLN A 167 23.38 3.70 -4.07
N VAL A 168 24.28 3.79 -5.06
CA VAL A 168 24.50 5.03 -5.79
C VAL A 168 23.25 5.38 -6.61
N MET A 169 22.72 6.56 -6.37
CA MET A 169 21.61 7.15 -7.08
C MET A 169 22.15 8.14 -8.11
N ASP A 170 21.66 8.02 -9.34
CA ASP A 170 21.93 8.98 -10.39
C ASP A 170 20.86 10.08 -10.35
N ILE A 171 21.18 11.19 -9.68
CA ILE A 171 20.29 12.35 -9.63
C ILE A 171 20.57 13.21 -10.85
N ASP A 172 19.75 13.00 -11.88
CA ASP A 172 19.76 13.85 -13.08
C ASP A 172 19.18 15.23 -12.75
N ILE A 173 20.06 16.19 -12.43
CA ILE A 173 19.70 17.58 -12.15
C ILE A 173 19.31 18.27 -13.46
N THR A 174 18.07 18.06 -13.90
CA THR A 174 17.55 18.76 -15.07
C THR A 174 17.03 20.14 -14.75
N HIS A 175 16.96 20.97 -15.79
CA HIS A 175 16.30 22.26 -15.74
C HIS A 175 14.87 22.17 -15.16
N ASP A 176 14.13 21.11 -15.50
CA ASP A 176 12.77 20.89 -15.01
C ASP A 176 12.69 20.59 -13.51
N LEU A 177 13.61 19.76 -12.99
CA LEU A 177 13.71 19.51 -11.55
C LEU A 177 14.04 20.82 -10.81
N LEU A 178 15.05 21.55 -11.28
CA LEU A 178 15.40 22.85 -10.69
C LEU A 178 14.24 23.84 -10.72
N SER A 179 13.46 23.85 -11.80
CA SER A 179 12.28 24.70 -11.94
C SER A 179 11.17 24.28 -10.95
N SER A 180 10.97 22.99 -10.71
CA SER A 180 9.98 22.50 -9.75
C SER A 180 10.38 22.76 -8.29
N LEU A 181 11.66 22.65 -7.96
CA LEU A 181 12.15 22.90 -6.61
C LEU A 181 12.07 24.38 -6.25
N LYS A 182 12.33 25.28 -7.21
CA LYS A 182 12.21 26.74 -7.07
C LYS A 182 10.77 27.25 -7.04
N ALA A 183 9.80 26.44 -7.45
CA ALA A 183 8.41 26.85 -7.37
C ALA A 183 8.02 27.09 -5.91
N ARG A 184 7.45 28.27 -5.65
CA ARG A 184 7.07 28.70 -4.30
C ARG A 184 6.14 27.68 -3.66
N SER A 185 6.60 27.11 -2.55
CA SER A 185 5.88 26.16 -1.72
C SER A 185 6.05 26.60 -0.27
N THR A 186 5.12 27.40 0.24
CA THR A 186 5.14 27.89 1.63
C THR A 186 4.24 27.02 2.49
N TYR A 187 4.72 26.58 3.63
CA TYR A 187 3.95 25.85 4.64
C TYR A 187 3.76 26.76 5.84
N HIS A 188 2.51 27.02 6.23
CA HIS A 188 2.21 27.91 7.34
C HIS A 188 2.12 27.10 8.64
N PHE A 189 2.96 27.43 9.61
CA PHE A 189 3.00 26.76 10.91
C PHE A 189 3.20 27.79 12.03
N GLU A 190 2.32 27.77 13.04
CA GLU A 190 2.36 28.66 14.22
C GLU A 190 2.50 30.16 13.90
N GLY A 191 1.88 30.61 12.80
CA GLY A 191 1.96 32.02 12.39
C GLY A 191 3.19 32.36 11.56
N GLU A 192 4.08 31.41 11.30
CA GLU A 192 5.25 31.56 10.44
C GLU A 192 5.08 30.85 9.09
N ASP A 193 5.50 31.51 8.01
CA ASP A 193 5.62 30.87 6.70
C ASP A 193 6.98 30.21 6.58
N ILE A 194 6.99 28.88 6.53
CA ILE A 194 8.15 28.07 6.23
C ILE A 194 8.30 27.96 4.72
N ASP A 195 9.42 28.44 4.17
CA ASP A 195 9.71 28.28 2.74
C ASP A 195 10.27 26.88 2.46
N PHE A 196 9.38 25.97 2.08
CA PHE A 196 9.75 24.62 1.72
C PHE A 196 10.57 24.56 0.42
N ALA A 197 10.51 25.59 -0.43
CA ALA A 197 11.37 25.67 -1.62
C ALA A 197 12.85 25.80 -1.23
N GLU A 198 13.16 26.60 -0.21
CA GLU A 198 14.51 26.74 0.29
C GLU A 198 15.04 25.44 0.91
N TYR A 199 14.21 24.73 1.68
CA TYR A 199 14.59 23.41 2.22
C TYR A 199 14.90 22.40 1.11
N LYS A 200 14.04 22.30 0.08
CA LYS A 200 14.28 21.42 -1.08
C LYS A 200 15.59 21.76 -1.79
N LEU A 201 15.91 23.04 -1.94
CA LEU A 201 17.17 23.50 -2.53
C LEU A 201 18.36 23.17 -1.62
N ALA A 202 18.23 23.30 -0.30
CA ALA A 202 19.25 22.90 0.65
C ALA A 202 19.55 21.38 0.57
N CYS A 203 18.50 20.55 0.46
CA CYS A 203 18.63 19.12 0.21
C CYS A 203 19.37 18.84 -1.10
N LEU A 204 18.98 19.49 -2.20
CA LEU A 204 19.66 19.31 -3.48
C LEU A 204 21.15 19.69 -3.39
N HIS A 205 21.48 20.82 -2.78
CA HIS A 205 22.86 21.26 -2.60
C HIS A 205 23.66 20.32 -1.69
N HIS A 206 23.03 19.73 -0.67
CA HIS A 206 23.66 18.73 0.17
C HIS A 206 24.03 17.48 -0.65
N LEU A 207 23.08 16.96 -1.44
CA LEU A 207 23.26 15.79 -2.28
C LEU A 207 24.32 16.00 -3.37
N ASP A 208 24.29 17.14 -4.05
CA ASP A 208 25.24 17.50 -5.12
C ASP A 208 26.70 17.53 -4.63
N LYS A 209 26.93 18.00 -3.39
CA LYS A 209 28.26 18.06 -2.77
C LYS A 209 28.88 16.68 -2.50
N GLN A 210 28.08 15.62 -2.39
CA GLN A 210 28.58 14.27 -2.08
C GLN A 210 29.23 13.60 -3.30
N GLY A 211 28.97 14.10 -4.52
CA GLY A 211 29.45 13.54 -5.79
C GLY A 211 28.75 12.24 -6.18
N GLN A 212 28.64 11.27 -5.26
CA GLN A 212 27.77 10.10 -5.38
C GLN A 212 26.73 10.13 -4.26
N VAL A 213 25.46 10.02 -4.64
CA VAL A 213 24.37 10.05 -3.68
C VAL A 213 23.99 8.64 -3.29
N PHE A 214 23.96 8.35 -2.00
CA PHE A 214 23.47 7.07 -1.47
C PHE A 214 22.06 7.22 -0.92
N LEU A 215 21.17 6.27 -1.19
CA LEU A 215 19.79 6.32 -0.71
C LEU A 215 19.73 6.28 0.82
N GLU A 216 20.49 5.38 1.43
CA GLU A 216 20.34 5.06 2.85
C GLU A 216 20.65 6.24 3.80
N PRO A 217 21.80 6.93 3.70
CA PRO A 217 22.08 8.06 4.57
C PRO A 217 21.33 9.34 4.19
N ASN A 218 20.76 9.42 2.98
CA ASN A 218 20.14 10.64 2.45
C ASN A 218 18.65 10.49 2.15
N PHE A 219 17.98 9.51 2.77
CA PHE A 219 16.59 9.17 2.42
C PHE A 219 15.65 10.37 2.55
N ALA A 220 15.78 11.16 3.63
CA ALA A 220 14.96 12.34 3.88
C ALA A 220 15.16 13.43 2.81
N GLU A 221 16.40 13.67 2.40
CA GLU A 221 16.75 14.62 1.34
C GLU A 221 16.20 14.16 -0.02
N VAL A 222 16.29 12.86 -0.30
CA VAL A 222 15.81 12.25 -1.54
C VAL A 222 14.29 12.39 -1.68
N ILE A 223 13.52 12.06 -0.64
CA ILE A 223 12.07 12.23 -0.69
C ILE A 223 11.65 13.71 -0.70
N ALA A 224 12.46 14.61 -0.14
CA ALA A 224 12.24 16.05 -0.21
C ALA A 224 12.29 16.57 -1.65
N LEU A 225 13.19 16.02 -2.48
CA LEU A 225 13.21 16.32 -3.92
C LEU A 225 11.93 15.85 -4.63
N SER A 226 11.20 14.90 -4.04
CA SER A 226 9.87 14.46 -4.46
C SER A 226 8.75 15.25 -3.77
N HIS A 227 9.02 16.45 -3.28
CA HIS A 227 8.06 17.32 -2.60
C HIS A 227 7.49 16.75 -1.29
N CYS A 228 8.11 15.73 -0.70
CA CYS A 228 7.63 15.05 0.50
C CYS A 228 8.56 15.28 1.70
N VAL A 229 7.99 15.54 2.87
CA VAL A 229 8.72 15.56 4.15
C VAL A 229 8.31 14.35 4.96
N LEU A 230 9.28 13.53 5.36
CA LEU A 230 9.05 12.52 6.38
C LEU A 230 9.24 13.16 7.76
N LEU A 231 8.18 13.18 8.56
CA LEU A 231 8.22 13.55 9.96
C LEU A 231 8.11 12.30 10.81
N LYS A 232 9.27 11.82 11.27
CA LYS A 232 9.41 10.71 12.20
C LYS A 232 10.12 11.21 13.45
N HIS A 233 9.44 11.08 14.60
CA HIS A 233 9.94 11.56 15.88
C HIS A 233 11.34 11.02 16.17
N GLY A 234 12.25 11.91 16.58
CA GLY A 234 13.64 11.57 16.87
C GLY A 234 14.50 11.10 15.68
N CYS A 235 13.97 11.08 14.45
CA CYS A 235 14.62 10.51 13.26
C CYS A 235 14.78 11.54 12.13
N TYR A 236 15.13 12.77 12.46
CA TYR A 236 15.33 13.84 11.48
C TYR A 236 16.75 13.83 10.92
N SER A 237 16.90 14.17 9.63
CA SER A 237 18.22 14.32 9.04
C SER A 237 18.93 15.58 9.54
N GLU A 238 20.26 15.62 9.41
CA GLU A 238 21.03 16.81 9.75
C GLU A 238 20.60 18.02 8.92
N THR A 239 20.27 17.82 7.63
CA THR A 239 19.75 18.89 6.76
C THR A 239 18.42 19.43 7.28
N MET A 240 17.51 18.55 7.73
CA MET A 240 16.25 18.98 8.35
C MET A 240 16.51 19.80 9.61
N ILE A 241 17.36 19.32 10.51
CA ILE A 241 17.65 20.00 11.77
C ILE A 241 18.31 21.36 11.51
N ASN A 242 19.26 21.44 10.57
CA ASN A 242 19.92 22.69 10.23
C ASN A 242 18.97 23.72 9.61
N PHE A 243 17.97 23.26 8.85
CA PHE A 243 16.99 24.15 8.22
C PHE A 243 15.86 24.57 9.17
N PHE A 244 15.23 23.60 9.84
CA PHE A 244 14.04 23.83 10.65
C PHE A 244 14.34 24.06 12.13
N THR A 245 15.46 23.57 12.64
CA THR A 245 15.73 23.25 14.07
C THR A 245 14.98 22.02 14.56
N LEU A 246 15.58 21.31 15.53
CA LEU A 246 14.97 20.12 16.14
C LEU A 246 13.66 20.48 16.86
N GLU A 247 13.67 21.55 17.66
CA GLU A 247 12.49 21.99 18.43
C GLU A 247 11.29 22.26 17.51
N LYS A 248 11.51 22.97 16.39
CA LYS A 248 10.44 23.24 15.43
C LYS A 248 9.92 21.98 14.74
N LEU A 249 10.80 21.03 14.39
CA LEU A 249 10.38 19.76 13.80
C LEU A 249 9.52 18.92 14.74
N GLU A 250 9.86 18.90 16.03
CA GLU A 250 9.07 18.22 17.05
C GLU A 250 7.72 18.90 17.24
N ASN A 251 7.69 20.24 17.31
CA ASN A 251 6.43 20.99 17.41
C ASN A 251 5.53 20.75 16.19
N ILE A 252 6.09 20.73 14.98
CA ILE A 252 5.33 20.40 13.75
C ILE A 252 4.79 18.98 13.85
N HIS A 253 5.62 18.00 14.22
CA HIS A 253 5.21 16.61 14.35
C HIS A 253 4.05 16.45 15.35
N ASP A 254 4.20 16.98 16.57
CA ASP A 254 3.21 16.88 17.63
C ASP A 254 1.90 17.59 17.26
N SER A 255 1.98 18.78 16.67
CA SER A 255 0.81 19.54 16.23
C SER A 255 0.03 18.81 15.14
N LEU A 256 0.71 18.30 14.12
CA LEU A 256 0.07 17.54 13.05
C LEU A 256 -0.48 16.20 13.55
N LYS A 257 0.24 15.52 14.45
CA LYS A 257 -0.22 14.28 15.07
C LYS A 257 -1.45 14.53 15.93
N ALA A 258 -1.50 15.61 16.71
CA ALA A 258 -2.68 15.99 17.45
C ALA A 258 -3.87 16.32 16.52
N SER A 259 -3.61 17.02 15.41
CA SER A 259 -4.62 17.40 14.42
C SER A 259 -5.22 16.21 13.68
N TYR A 260 -4.40 15.26 13.23
CA TYR A 260 -4.87 14.16 12.37
C TYR A 260 -5.13 12.85 13.10
N PHE A 261 -4.34 12.56 14.13
CA PHE A 261 -4.44 11.31 14.89
C PHE A 261 -5.11 11.53 16.26
N GLY A 262 -4.99 12.72 16.84
CA GLY A 262 -5.58 13.09 18.12
C GLY A 262 -7.00 13.68 18.06
N ALA A 263 -7.50 14.05 16.87
CA ALA A 263 -8.81 14.67 16.72
C ALA A 263 -9.96 13.79 17.27
N GLN A 264 -11.02 14.45 17.75
CA GLN A 264 -12.20 13.77 18.25
C GLN A 264 -12.79 12.84 17.20
N GLN A 265 -13.00 11.60 17.60
CA GLN A 265 -13.41 10.51 16.75
C GLN A 265 -14.92 10.36 16.76
N ASP A 266 -15.48 9.87 15.65
CA ASP A 266 -16.89 9.54 15.58
C ASP A 266 -17.18 8.40 16.59
N PRO A 267 -18.05 8.64 17.59
CA PRO A 267 -18.40 7.64 18.60
C PRO A 267 -18.94 6.33 18.00
N LEU A 268 -19.45 6.37 16.77
CA LEU A 268 -19.98 5.22 16.05
C LEU A 268 -18.92 4.14 15.79
N TYR A 269 -17.63 4.51 15.83
CA TYR A 269 -16.49 3.64 15.55
C TYR A 269 -15.57 3.51 16.76
N ASN A 270 -16.16 3.36 17.94
CA ASN A 270 -15.43 3.08 19.16
C ASN A 270 -15.56 1.62 19.59
N PHE A 271 -14.47 1.05 20.09
CA PHE A 271 -14.51 -0.18 20.88
C PHE A 271 -15.15 0.11 22.22
N SER A 272 -15.95 -0.83 22.72
CA SER A 272 -16.42 -0.78 24.10
C SER A 272 -15.26 -1.13 25.04
N THR A 273 -14.86 -0.20 25.90
CA THR A 273 -13.81 -0.44 26.91
C THR A 273 -14.17 -1.62 27.81
N ALA A 274 -15.45 -1.74 28.19
CA ALA A 274 -15.94 -2.86 28.99
C ALA A 274 -15.82 -4.20 28.22
N PHE A 275 -16.04 -4.18 26.91
CA PHE A 275 -15.89 -5.36 26.06
C PHE A 275 -14.42 -5.79 25.94
N ILE A 276 -13.51 -4.86 25.60
CA ILE A 276 -12.06 -5.13 25.56
C ILE A 276 -11.61 -5.71 26.91
N GLN A 277 -11.97 -5.06 28.01
CA GLN A 277 -11.55 -5.50 29.33
C GLN A 277 -12.05 -6.91 29.66
N LYS A 278 -13.27 -7.26 29.23
CA LYS A 278 -13.83 -8.60 29.40
C LYS A 278 -13.03 -9.63 28.60
N VAL A 279 -12.73 -9.35 27.33
CA VAL A 279 -11.93 -10.23 26.47
C VAL A 279 -10.53 -10.42 27.05
N GLU A 280 -9.87 -9.35 27.47
CA GLU A 280 -8.56 -9.41 28.13
C GLU A 280 -8.59 -10.29 29.38
N ASN A 281 -9.62 -10.12 30.22
CA ASN A 281 -9.79 -10.91 31.44
C ASN A 281 -10.01 -12.39 31.13
N THR A 282 -10.74 -12.72 30.07
CA THR A 282 -10.94 -14.11 29.63
C THR A 282 -9.63 -14.74 29.13
N LEU A 283 -8.78 -13.96 28.46
CA LEU A 283 -7.46 -14.39 28.00
C LEU A 283 -6.40 -14.45 29.12
N LYS A 284 -6.69 -13.98 30.35
CA LYS A 284 -5.74 -14.08 31.47
C LYS A 284 -5.47 -15.55 31.82
N GLY A 285 -4.21 -15.84 32.11
CA GLY A 285 -3.76 -17.18 32.46
C GLY A 285 -3.80 -18.17 31.31
N LEU A 286 -3.74 -17.69 30.05
CA LEU A 286 -3.78 -18.53 28.85
C LEU A 286 -2.75 -19.68 28.88
N SER A 287 -1.57 -19.43 29.46
CA SER A 287 -0.48 -20.41 29.56
C SER A 287 -0.79 -21.62 30.45
N ALA A 288 -1.73 -21.50 31.38
CA ALA A 288 -2.08 -22.54 32.34
C ALA A 288 -3.41 -23.25 32.04
N ARG A 289 -4.10 -22.85 30.96
CA ARG A 289 -5.48 -23.24 30.66
C ARG A 289 -5.57 -23.98 29.33
N ASN A 290 -6.60 -24.81 29.20
CA ASN A 290 -6.91 -25.51 27.96
C ASN A 290 -7.42 -24.50 26.90
N GLU A 291 -6.87 -24.56 25.68
CA GLU A 291 -7.18 -23.62 24.59
C GLU A 291 -8.64 -23.70 24.11
N ASP A 292 -9.21 -24.89 23.97
CA ASP A 292 -10.59 -25.08 23.54
C ASP A 292 -11.57 -24.44 24.53
N MET A 293 -11.25 -24.54 25.82
CA MET A 293 -12.02 -23.89 26.88
C MET A 293 -11.95 -22.36 26.77
N ILE A 294 -10.77 -21.81 26.53
CA ILE A 294 -10.60 -20.35 26.34
C ILE A 294 -11.33 -19.89 25.08
N TYR A 295 -11.20 -20.62 23.97
CA TYR A 295 -11.89 -20.31 22.73
C TYR A 295 -13.41 -20.25 22.96
N THR A 296 -13.96 -21.24 23.66
CA THR A 296 -15.39 -21.30 24.03
C THR A 296 -15.81 -20.11 24.90
N GLU A 297 -15.00 -19.72 25.88
CA GLU A 297 -15.29 -18.57 26.73
C GLU A 297 -15.21 -17.22 25.98
N ILE A 298 -14.25 -17.08 25.07
CA ILE A 298 -14.15 -15.92 24.18
C ILE A 298 -15.35 -15.86 23.26
N GLU A 299 -15.76 -16.98 22.65
CA GLU A 299 -16.99 -17.04 21.86
C GLU A 299 -18.23 -16.67 22.69
N GLY A 300 -18.26 -17.07 23.96
CA GLY A 300 -19.28 -16.67 24.94
C GLY A 300 -19.39 -15.16 25.16
N CYS A 301 -18.34 -14.38 24.85
CA CYS A 301 -18.37 -12.92 24.91
C CYS A 301 -19.21 -12.28 23.78
N LYS A 302 -19.67 -13.05 22.78
CA LYS A 302 -20.50 -12.56 21.66
C LYS A 302 -21.75 -11.80 22.11
N SER A 303 -22.35 -12.18 23.24
CA SER A 303 -23.52 -11.50 23.81
C SER A 303 -23.22 -10.09 24.32
N LEU A 304 -21.96 -9.78 24.59
CA LEU A 304 -21.48 -8.50 25.10
C LEU A 304 -20.98 -7.56 23.99
N ALA A 305 -20.80 -8.07 22.77
CA ALA A 305 -20.31 -7.31 21.63
C ALA A 305 -21.42 -6.42 21.04
N ASN A 306 -21.49 -5.18 21.53
CA ASN A 306 -22.58 -4.26 21.25
C ASN A 306 -22.32 -3.39 20.03
N THR A 307 -21.06 -3.03 19.77
CA THR A 307 -20.69 -2.23 18.59
C THR A 307 -20.34 -3.10 17.39
N TYR A 308 -20.26 -2.47 16.21
CA TYR A 308 -19.73 -3.16 15.03
C TYR A 308 -18.27 -3.56 15.23
N LEU A 309 -17.46 -2.69 15.84
CA LEU A 309 -16.05 -2.93 16.10
C LEU A 309 -15.83 -4.01 17.16
N ASP A 310 -16.67 -4.09 18.20
CA ASP A 310 -16.61 -5.20 19.18
C ASP A 310 -16.77 -6.56 18.48
N LYS A 311 -17.71 -6.63 17.52
CA LYS A 311 -17.95 -7.86 16.73
C LYS A 311 -16.78 -8.19 15.81
N GLN A 312 -16.08 -7.17 15.28
CA GLN A 312 -14.87 -7.38 14.48
C GLN A 312 -13.69 -7.82 15.35
N LEU A 313 -13.51 -7.18 16.52
CA LEU A 313 -12.51 -7.53 17.51
C LEU A 313 -12.67 -8.97 17.99
N LEU A 314 -13.91 -9.40 18.27
CA LEU A 314 -14.18 -10.77 18.67
C LEU A 314 -13.72 -11.78 17.61
N LYS A 315 -14.05 -11.52 16.34
CA LYS A 315 -13.64 -12.40 15.23
C LYS A 315 -12.13 -12.42 15.07
N MET A 316 -11.49 -11.26 15.19
CA MET A 316 -10.04 -11.13 15.18
C MET A 316 -9.41 -11.99 16.27
N VAL A 317 -9.87 -11.88 17.52
CA VAL A 317 -9.31 -12.67 18.63
C VAL A 317 -9.50 -14.16 18.42
N LEU A 318 -10.69 -14.60 18.00
CA LEU A 318 -10.97 -16.01 17.72
C LEU A 318 -10.05 -16.56 16.60
N GLU A 319 -9.86 -15.80 15.52
CA GLU A 319 -8.96 -16.22 14.45
C GLU A 319 -7.48 -16.20 14.89
N LEU A 320 -7.05 -15.23 15.71
CA LEU A 320 -5.69 -15.23 16.26
C LEU A 320 -5.44 -16.44 17.16
N LEU A 321 -6.44 -16.87 17.95
CA LEU A 321 -6.34 -18.09 18.76
C LEU A 321 -6.21 -19.36 17.89
N GLU A 322 -6.81 -19.37 16.70
CA GLU A 322 -6.75 -20.51 15.77
C GLU A 322 -5.43 -20.56 14.98
N PHE A 323 -4.92 -19.41 14.53
CA PHE A 323 -3.79 -19.36 13.60
C PHE A 323 -2.42 -19.17 14.27
N LEU A 324 -2.36 -18.52 15.43
CA LEU A 324 -1.08 -18.24 16.08
C LEU A 324 -0.53 -19.47 16.80
N PRO A 325 0.79 -19.69 16.76
CA PRO A 325 1.41 -20.76 17.53
C PRO A 325 1.46 -20.43 19.03
N LYS A 326 1.65 -21.46 19.85
CA LYS A 326 2.01 -21.31 21.27
C LYS A 326 3.38 -20.69 21.47
N TYR A 327 4.33 -21.08 20.63
CA TYR A 327 5.74 -20.73 20.78
C TYR A 327 6.21 -19.91 19.59
N PRO A 328 7.10 -18.92 19.79
CA PRO A 328 7.66 -18.14 18.70
C PRO A 328 8.31 -19.04 17.65
N GLN A 329 8.02 -18.76 16.38
CA GLN A 329 8.63 -19.47 15.26
C GLN A 329 9.83 -18.67 14.77
N PRO A 330 11.05 -19.25 14.73
CA PRO A 330 12.19 -18.58 14.12
C PRO A 330 12.00 -18.48 12.61
N ASN A 331 12.53 -17.41 12.01
CA ASN A 331 12.60 -17.24 10.55
C ASN A 331 11.24 -17.36 9.82
N VAL A 332 10.19 -16.76 10.38
CA VAL A 332 8.90 -16.65 9.67
C VAL A 332 9.13 -15.96 8.33
N ASN A 333 8.80 -16.62 7.23
CA ASN A 333 8.90 -16.04 5.89
C ASN A 333 7.78 -15.01 5.66
N GLU A 334 7.93 -14.18 4.63
CA GLU A 334 6.99 -13.08 4.32
C GLU A 334 5.55 -13.56 4.12
N GLU A 335 5.35 -14.68 3.41
CA GLU A 335 4.02 -15.27 3.19
C GLU A 335 3.36 -15.70 4.50
N ASN A 336 4.09 -16.41 5.37
CA ASN A 336 3.57 -16.87 6.64
C ASN A 336 3.30 -15.68 7.58
N LEU A 337 4.16 -14.67 7.57
CA LEU A 337 3.94 -13.43 8.32
C LEU A 337 2.63 -12.77 7.86
N ARG A 338 2.44 -12.66 6.54
CA ARG A 338 1.25 -12.10 5.91
C ARG A 338 -0.01 -12.88 6.29
N VAL A 339 -0.01 -14.20 6.07
CA VAL A 339 -1.21 -15.05 6.22
C VAL A 339 -1.57 -15.34 7.67
N LYS A 340 -0.58 -15.59 8.54
CA LYS A 340 -0.82 -16.05 9.91
C LYS A 340 -0.86 -14.94 10.96
N CYS A 341 -0.20 -13.80 10.69
CA CYS A 341 -0.03 -12.75 11.70
C CYS A 341 -0.68 -11.44 11.24
N PHE A 342 -0.21 -10.87 10.13
CA PHE A 342 -0.69 -9.58 9.63
C PHE A 342 -2.18 -9.62 9.24
N ASN A 343 -2.57 -10.55 8.36
CA ASN A 343 -3.93 -10.62 7.84
C ASN A 343 -4.97 -10.87 8.95
N PRO A 344 -4.82 -11.86 9.85
CA PRO A 344 -5.75 -12.08 10.96
C PRO A 344 -5.82 -10.88 11.91
N SER A 345 -4.70 -10.16 12.11
CA SER A 345 -4.65 -9.02 13.04
C SER A 345 -5.32 -7.75 12.51
N ILE A 346 -5.33 -7.53 11.19
CA ILE A 346 -5.72 -6.23 10.61
C ILE A 346 -6.97 -6.29 9.72
N LYS A 347 -7.26 -7.43 9.08
CA LYS A 347 -8.30 -7.49 8.03
C LYS A 347 -9.69 -7.17 8.55
N TYR A 348 -10.00 -7.47 9.81
CA TYR A 348 -11.30 -7.17 10.38
C TYR A 348 -11.59 -5.67 10.51
N PHE A 349 -10.54 -4.85 10.41
CA PHE A 349 -10.61 -3.40 10.49
C PHE A 349 -10.41 -2.74 9.12
N MET A 350 -9.56 -3.33 8.28
CA MET A 350 -9.22 -2.81 6.95
C MET A 350 -10.03 -3.46 5.81
N ASN A 351 -10.86 -4.46 6.08
CA ASN A 351 -11.82 -5.09 5.15
C ASN A 351 -13.25 -4.89 5.67
N CYS A 352 -13.70 -3.65 5.71
CA CYS A 352 -15.00 -3.30 6.27
C CYS A 352 -16.10 -3.17 5.21
N LYS A 353 -16.86 -4.26 5.00
CA LYS A 353 -18.04 -4.28 4.12
C LYS A 353 -19.07 -3.21 4.47
N LYS A 354 -19.23 -2.87 5.77
CA LYS A 354 -20.17 -1.83 6.22
C LYS A 354 -19.81 -0.45 5.64
N PHE A 355 -18.52 -0.20 5.43
CA PHE A 355 -18.00 1.07 4.89
C PHE A 355 -17.63 0.98 3.41
N GLY A 356 -17.87 -0.16 2.76
CA GLY A 356 -17.46 -0.39 1.37
C GLY A 356 -15.95 -0.51 1.20
N ILE A 357 -15.22 -0.86 2.26
CA ILE A 357 -13.76 -1.02 2.24
C ILE A 357 -13.43 -2.50 2.05
N THR A 358 -12.54 -2.80 1.12
CA THR A 358 -12.01 -4.16 0.89
C THR A 358 -10.49 -4.15 0.98
N LEU A 359 -9.94 -5.06 1.78
CA LEU A 359 -8.51 -5.35 1.81
C LEU A 359 -8.20 -6.40 0.73
N THR A 360 -7.29 -6.09 -0.18
CA THR A 360 -6.82 -6.98 -1.25
C THR A 360 -5.31 -7.13 -1.22
N TYR A 361 -4.83 -8.23 -1.81
CA TYR A 361 -3.42 -8.56 -1.96
C TYR A 361 -3.12 -8.66 -3.47
N PRO A 362 -2.69 -7.57 -4.12
CA PRO A 362 -2.64 -7.46 -5.58
C PRO A 362 -1.86 -8.56 -6.30
N GLU A 363 -0.85 -9.16 -5.66
CA GLU A 363 -0.07 -10.28 -6.21
C GLU A 363 -0.90 -11.55 -6.46
N THR A 364 -2.00 -11.72 -5.71
CA THR A 364 -2.82 -12.93 -5.70
C THR A 364 -4.02 -12.87 -6.67
N SER A 365 -4.35 -11.70 -7.22
CA SER A 365 -5.52 -11.49 -8.11
C SER A 365 -5.19 -11.77 -9.59
N PRO A 366 -5.82 -12.77 -10.24
CA PRO A 366 -5.58 -13.09 -11.66
C PRO A 366 -5.89 -11.96 -12.64
N ASP A 367 -6.90 -11.14 -12.34
CA ASP A 367 -7.29 -9.99 -13.18
C ASP A 367 -6.30 -8.82 -13.07
N GLU A 368 -5.63 -8.72 -11.92
CA GLU A 368 -4.56 -7.75 -11.68
C GLU A 368 -3.19 -8.26 -12.17
N ARG A 369 -3.02 -9.56 -12.40
CA ARG A 369 -1.82 -10.19 -13.01
C ARG A 369 -1.59 -9.85 -14.48
N LYS A 370 -2.43 -9.00 -15.11
CA LYS A 370 -2.07 -8.42 -16.41
C LYS A 370 -0.66 -7.82 -16.30
N PRO A 371 0.20 -8.00 -17.32
CA PRO A 371 1.56 -7.49 -17.29
C PRO A 371 1.50 -5.96 -17.36
N ARG A 372 1.32 -5.31 -16.21
CA ARG A 372 1.96 -4.01 -16.00
C ARG A 372 3.43 -4.35 -15.98
N THR A 373 4.18 -3.83 -16.94
CA THR A 373 5.61 -4.07 -17.14
C THR A 373 6.48 -3.61 -15.97
N ASP A 374 5.88 -2.96 -14.97
CA ASP A 374 6.58 -2.22 -13.93
C ASP A 374 6.22 -2.83 -12.57
N ALA A 375 7.11 -3.68 -12.04
CA ALA A 375 6.97 -4.35 -10.74
C ALA A 375 6.81 -3.35 -9.56
N ILE A 376 7.14 -2.08 -9.77
CA ILE A 376 7.00 -0.98 -8.79
C ILE A 376 5.56 -0.69 -8.40
N LYS A 377 4.58 -1.00 -9.26
CA LYS A 377 3.25 -0.39 -9.14
C LYS A 377 2.30 -1.12 -8.19
N ARG A 378 2.77 -2.06 -7.38
CA ARG A 378 1.91 -2.87 -6.51
C ARG A 378 2.46 -2.97 -5.09
N PRO A 379 1.75 -2.42 -4.09
CA PRO A 379 2.02 -2.75 -2.69
C PRO A 379 1.62 -4.19 -2.38
N ASP A 380 2.15 -4.72 -1.28
CA ASP A 380 1.87 -6.07 -0.80
C ASP A 380 0.41 -6.24 -0.38
N ALA A 381 -0.21 -5.18 0.19
CA ALA A 381 -1.64 -5.13 0.45
C ALA A 381 -2.23 -3.72 0.23
N ILE A 382 -3.53 -3.65 -0.08
CA ILE A 382 -4.27 -2.40 -0.30
C ILE A 382 -5.64 -2.47 0.36
N ALA A 383 -6.04 -1.42 1.08
CA ALA A 383 -7.44 -1.21 1.46
C ALA A 383 -8.09 -0.19 0.50
N SER A 384 -9.08 -0.62 -0.26
CA SER A 384 -9.75 0.20 -1.28
C SER A 384 -11.24 0.35 -1.03
N PHE A 385 -11.81 1.47 -1.49
CA PHE A 385 -13.23 1.74 -1.45
C PHE A 385 -13.94 1.21 -2.69
N TYR A 386 -15.14 0.68 -2.51
CA TYR A 386 -15.98 0.13 -3.56
C TYR A 386 -17.37 0.75 -3.55
N GLU A 387 -17.82 1.15 -4.73
CA GLU A 387 -19.21 1.57 -5.00
C GLU A 387 -19.73 0.80 -6.21
N GLN A 388 -20.89 0.16 -6.06
CA GLN A 388 -21.56 -0.56 -7.15
C GLN A 388 -20.63 -1.48 -7.97
N VAL A 389 -19.81 -2.29 -7.27
CA VAL A 389 -18.87 -3.28 -7.85
C VAL A 389 -17.59 -2.66 -8.43
N LYS A 390 -17.42 -1.33 -8.44
CA LYS A 390 -16.20 -0.67 -8.92
C LYS A 390 -15.37 -0.13 -7.77
N THR A 391 -14.05 -0.35 -7.85
CA THR A 391 -13.09 0.33 -6.99
C THR A 391 -13.11 1.83 -7.31
N THR A 392 -13.32 2.68 -6.30
CA THR A 392 -13.39 4.15 -6.47
C THR A 392 -12.04 4.81 -6.21
N HIS A 393 -11.36 4.41 -5.14
CA HIS A 393 -10.02 4.85 -4.77
C HIS A 393 -9.39 3.96 -3.69
N ASN A 394 -8.08 4.08 -3.52
CA ASN A 394 -7.30 3.35 -2.52
C ASN A 394 -7.08 4.24 -1.29
N GLY A 395 -7.38 3.74 -0.10
CA GLY A 395 -7.30 4.48 1.16
C GLY A 395 -6.12 4.11 2.06
N ALA A 396 -5.61 2.88 1.94
CA ALA A 396 -4.44 2.43 2.69
C ALA A 396 -3.53 1.52 1.86
N PHE A 397 -2.22 1.60 2.11
CA PHE A 397 -1.17 0.87 1.40
C PHE A 397 -0.20 0.24 2.40
N PHE A 398 0.24 -0.99 2.13
CA PHE A 398 1.07 -1.78 3.03
C PHE A 398 2.24 -2.41 2.27
N GLU A 399 3.45 -2.28 2.82
CA GLU A 399 4.64 -3.04 2.42
C GLU A 399 5.04 -3.95 3.58
N ILE A 400 5.27 -5.23 3.32
CA ILE A 400 5.46 -6.28 4.30
C ILE A 400 6.78 -6.98 4.03
N LYS A 401 7.68 -6.98 5.01
CA LYS A 401 8.95 -7.71 4.97
C LYS A 401 9.11 -8.51 6.24
N ASN A 402 9.72 -9.68 6.15
CA ASN A 402 9.97 -10.49 7.34
C ASN A 402 11.19 -10.00 8.14
N ASP A 403 11.34 -10.55 9.36
CA ASP A 403 12.32 -10.09 10.35
C ASP A 403 13.78 -10.16 9.86
N SER A 404 14.09 -11.07 8.93
CA SER A 404 15.43 -11.19 8.33
C SER A 404 15.87 -9.96 7.51
N TYR A 405 14.97 -9.02 7.22
CA TYR A 405 15.30 -7.76 6.55
C TYR A 405 15.61 -6.61 7.51
N LYS A 406 15.52 -6.79 8.84
CA LYS A 406 15.84 -5.73 9.80
C LYS A 406 17.24 -5.14 9.59
N SER A 407 18.23 -5.98 9.29
CA SER A 407 19.59 -5.55 9.00
C SER A 407 19.78 -5.02 7.56
N ARG A 408 18.80 -5.20 6.68
CA ARG A 408 18.86 -4.85 5.25
C ARG A 408 18.19 -3.51 4.97
N LYS A 409 18.77 -2.44 5.53
CA LYS A 409 18.27 -1.06 5.47
C LYS A 409 17.81 -0.63 4.07
N ARG A 410 18.59 -0.99 3.04
CA ARG A 410 18.27 -0.64 1.65
C ARG A 410 16.86 -1.08 1.24
N ILE A 411 16.54 -2.35 1.43
CA ILE A 411 15.28 -2.92 0.95
C ILE A 411 14.11 -2.25 1.69
N LEU A 412 14.27 -2.04 2.99
CA LEU A 412 13.29 -1.32 3.81
C LEU A 412 13.08 0.13 3.34
N MET A 413 14.15 0.82 2.93
CA MET A 413 14.05 2.20 2.42
C MET A 413 13.41 2.26 1.04
N VAL A 414 13.68 1.29 0.18
CA VAL A 414 13.01 1.18 -1.13
C VAL A 414 11.51 0.97 -0.92
N ASP A 415 11.11 0.09 -0.01
CA ASP A 415 9.69 -0.11 0.31
C ASP A 415 9.04 1.13 0.92
N LEU A 416 9.75 1.86 1.80
CA LEU A 416 9.25 3.12 2.34
C LEU A 416 9.09 4.19 1.23
N LEU A 417 10.00 4.22 0.26
CA LEU A 417 9.91 5.11 -0.91
C LEU A 417 8.70 4.76 -1.80
N LYS A 418 8.37 3.48 -1.97
CA LYS A 418 7.13 3.07 -2.66
C LYS A 418 5.89 3.58 -1.91
N LEU A 419 5.86 3.46 -0.58
CA LEU A 419 4.75 3.98 0.23
C LEU A 419 4.58 5.49 0.06
N VAL A 420 5.66 6.28 0.07
CA VAL A 420 5.62 7.72 -0.23
C VAL A 420 4.93 7.98 -1.57
N HIS A 421 5.28 7.19 -2.59
CA HIS A 421 4.72 7.34 -3.91
C HIS A 421 3.22 6.97 -3.95
N TYR A 422 2.82 5.84 -3.37
CA TYR A 422 1.41 5.44 -3.33
C TYR A 422 0.53 6.45 -2.58
N GLY A 423 1.01 6.95 -1.44
CA GLY A 423 0.29 7.96 -0.66
C GLY A 423 0.10 9.26 -1.43
N LYS A 424 1.14 9.69 -2.15
CA LYS A 424 1.08 10.89 -2.97
C LYS A 424 0.10 10.76 -4.13
N ASP A 425 0.16 9.64 -4.85
CA ASP A 425 -0.78 9.36 -5.95
C ASP A 425 -2.23 9.33 -5.44
N ALA A 426 -2.46 8.80 -4.25
CA ALA A 426 -3.77 8.81 -3.62
C ALA A 426 -4.23 10.24 -3.27
N LEU A 427 -3.36 11.08 -2.70
CA LEU A 427 -3.64 12.50 -2.43
C LEU A 427 -3.98 13.25 -3.73
N ASP A 428 -3.18 13.06 -4.77
CA ASP A 428 -3.38 13.70 -6.09
C ASP A 428 -4.68 13.22 -6.78
N ALA A 429 -5.17 12.03 -6.42
CA ALA A 429 -6.46 11.47 -6.83
C ALA A 429 -7.64 11.87 -5.92
N GLY A 430 -7.40 12.73 -4.94
CA GLY A 430 -8.41 13.33 -4.05
C GLY A 430 -8.67 12.57 -2.76
N VAL A 431 -7.85 11.59 -2.37
CA VAL A 431 -7.96 10.96 -1.05
C VAL A 431 -7.49 11.96 0.01
N LYS A 432 -8.24 12.15 1.11
CA LYS A 432 -7.97 13.22 2.09
C LYS A 432 -6.68 12.99 2.88
N THR A 433 -6.50 11.78 3.41
CA THR A 433 -5.38 11.41 4.30
C THR A 433 -5.09 9.91 4.17
N PRO A 434 -4.44 9.43 3.08
CA PRO A 434 -4.15 8.02 2.91
C PRO A 434 -3.26 7.48 4.04
N ILE A 435 -3.52 6.24 4.44
CA ILE A 435 -2.76 5.51 5.45
C ILE A 435 -1.66 4.70 4.77
N LEU A 436 -0.44 4.78 5.28
CA LEU A 436 0.70 4.01 4.81
C LEU A 436 1.21 3.16 5.96
N ALA A 437 1.61 1.92 5.69
CA ALA A 437 2.14 1.05 6.72
C ALA A 437 3.32 0.24 6.22
N GLN A 438 4.39 0.24 7.02
CA GLN A 438 5.54 -0.61 6.81
C GLN A 438 5.56 -1.68 7.90
N VAL A 439 5.54 -2.94 7.48
CA VAL A 439 5.57 -4.12 8.37
C VAL A 439 6.94 -4.77 8.26
N ILE A 440 7.67 -4.85 9.36
CA ILE A 440 9.00 -5.47 9.43
C ILE A 440 8.97 -6.53 10.53
N GLY A 441 8.90 -7.80 10.12
CA GLY A 441 8.61 -8.87 11.06
C GLY A 441 7.23 -8.64 11.70
N PHE A 442 7.15 -8.59 13.02
CA PHE A 442 5.91 -8.33 13.75
C PHE A 442 5.66 -6.86 14.06
N ASP A 443 6.59 -5.98 13.69
CA ASP A 443 6.56 -4.56 14.00
C ASP A 443 5.89 -3.79 12.85
N VAL A 444 4.83 -3.03 13.14
CA VAL A 444 4.07 -2.25 12.16
C VAL A 444 4.19 -0.77 12.49
N THR A 445 4.78 -0.01 11.57
CA THR A 445 4.83 1.46 11.65
C THR A 445 3.79 2.05 10.71
N PHE A 446 2.86 2.82 11.26
CA PHE A 446 1.83 3.53 10.50
C PHE A 446 2.20 4.99 10.29
N TYR A 447 2.00 5.44 9.06
CA TYR A 447 2.14 6.82 8.65
C TYR A 447 0.83 7.33 8.04
N LEU A 448 0.58 8.62 8.19
CA LEU A 448 -0.45 9.35 7.44
C LEU A 448 0.25 10.24 6.43
N MET A 449 -0.31 10.36 5.23
CA MET A 449 0.16 11.35 4.27
C MET A 449 -0.86 12.47 4.10
N LYS A 450 -0.40 13.72 4.04
CA LYS A 450 -1.25 14.89 3.79
C LYS A 450 -0.59 15.88 2.85
N LEU A 451 -1.41 16.56 2.05
CA LEU A 451 -1.02 17.72 1.25
C LEU A 451 -1.41 18.99 2.02
N GLU A 452 -0.45 19.55 2.77
CA GLU A 452 -0.69 20.72 3.64
C GLU A 452 -0.85 22.01 2.84
N SER A 453 0.04 22.20 1.88
CA SER A 453 0.07 23.39 1.05
C SER A 453 0.60 23.06 -0.35
N LYS A 454 0.74 24.08 -1.19
CA LYS A 454 1.10 23.88 -2.59
C LYS A 454 2.45 23.19 -2.71
N GLY A 455 2.45 21.93 -3.15
CA GLY A 455 3.64 21.12 -3.31
C GLY A 455 4.38 20.77 -2.01
N VAL A 456 3.67 20.75 -0.88
CA VAL A 456 4.20 20.31 0.42
C VAL A 456 3.40 19.10 0.87
N TYR A 457 3.93 17.92 0.56
CA TYR A 457 3.39 16.66 1.05
C TYR A 457 4.12 16.30 2.36
N ILE A 458 3.38 15.91 3.38
CA ILE A 458 3.93 15.46 4.65
C ILE A 458 3.54 14.00 4.85
N MET A 459 4.54 13.15 5.08
CA MET A 459 4.38 11.79 5.58
C MET A 459 4.71 11.79 7.07
N LEU A 460 3.71 11.60 7.90
CA LEU A 460 3.79 11.71 9.35
C LEU A 460 3.72 10.34 9.99
N GLU A 461 4.73 9.94 10.77
CA GLU A 461 4.62 8.76 11.63
C GLU A 461 3.63 9.02 12.77
N VAL A 462 2.59 8.20 12.87
CA VAL A 462 1.52 8.40 13.86
C VAL A 462 1.52 7.37 14.98
N CYS A 463 1.79 6.11 14.68
CA CYS A 463 1.87 5.07 15.70
C CYS A 463 2.67 3.85 15.26
N HIS A 464 3.19 3.15 16.26
CA HIS A 464 3.77 1.82 16.14
C HIS A 464 2.86 0.80 16.85
N VAL A 465 2.66 -0.35 16.23
CA VAL A 465 1.87 -1.47 16.75
C VAL A 465 2.63 -2.77 16.52
N LYS A 466 2.77 -3.58 17.57
CA LYS A 466 3.38 -4.91 17.50
C LYS A 466 2.30 -5.97 17.31
N LEU A 467 2.37 -6.71 16.21
CA LEU A 467 1.50 -7.84 15.94
C LEU A 467 1.83 -9.00 16.88
N PRO A 468 0.83 -9.78 17.31
CA PRO A 468 1.08 -10.99 18.09
C PRO A 468 1.72 -12.06 17.20
N SER A 469 2.87 -12.58 17.64
CA SER A 469 3.55 -13.73 17.05
C SER A 469 3.12 -15.06 17.68
N THR A 470 2.52 -15.00 18.87
CA THR A 470 1.99 -16.15 19.59
C THR A 470 0.65 -15.82 20.24
N ILE A 471 -0.11 -16.86 20.60
CA ILE A 471 -1.38 -16.70 21.33
C ILE A 471 -1.24 -15.95 22.67
N PHE A 472 -0.06 -16.01 23.29
CA PHE A 472 0.22 -15.34 24.57
C PHE A 472 0.36 -13.82 24.42
N GLU A 473 0.64 -13.35 23.21
CA GLU A 473 0.81 -11.93 22.90
C GLU A 473 -0.49 -11.23 22.49
N ILE A 474 -1.60 -11.98 22.31
CA ILE A 474 -2.91 -11.40 21.94
C ILE A 474 -3.34 -10.33 22.95
N ASN A 475 -3.15 -10.58 24.26
CA ASN A 475 -3.47 -9.61 25.30
C ASN A 475 -2.63 -8.33 25.21
N ALA A 476 -1.37 -8.42 24.75
CA ALA A 476 -0.54 -7.24 24.52
C ALA A 476 -1.07 -6.44 23.33
N TYR A 477 -1.43 -7.14 22.25
CA TYR A 477 -2.01 -6.52 21.07
C TYR A 477 -3.36 -5.83 21.35
N LEU A 478 -4.19 -6.39 22.23
CA LEU A 478 -5.47 -5.78 22.63
C LEU A 478 -5.30 -4.39 23.28
N ARG A 479 -4.18 -4.15 23.96
CA ARG A 479 -3.88 -2.85 24.57
C ARG A 479 -3.57 -1.76 23.54
N GLU A 480 -3.26 -2.14 22.31
CA GLU A 480 -2.97 -1.24 21.19
C GLU A 480 -4.24 -0.92 20.36
N MET A 481 -5.41 -1.43 20.75
CA MET A 481 -6.65 -1.26 19.97
C MET A 481 -7.13 0.19 19.90
N ASP A 482 -6.75 1.04 20.85
CA ASP A 482 -7.05 2.47 20.76
C ASP A 482 -6.39 3.08 19.52
N LYS A 483 -5.12 2.76 19.23
CA LYS A 483 -4.37 3.20 18.04
C LYS A 483 -5.04 2.68 16.77
N VAL A 484 -5.40 1.40 16.74
CA VAL A 484 -6.09 0.77 15.59
C VAL A 484 -7.43 1.45 15.34
N GLN A 485 -8.18 1.79 16.39
CA GLN A 485 -9.43 2.53 16.28
C GLN A 485 -9.24 3.89 15.59
N LYS A 486 -8.19 4.63 15.94
CA LYS A 486 -7.89 5.93 15.31
C LYS A 486 -7.63 5.77 13.82
N LEU A 487 -6.88 4.73 13.43
CA LEU A 487 -6.62 4.41 12.03
C LEU A 487 -7.91 4.06 11.26
N ILE A 488 -8.82 3.30 11.86
CA ILE A 488 -10.13 2.99 11.26
C ILE A 488 -10.92 4.28 11.02
N ASN A 489 -10.94 5.18 12.01
CA ASN A 489 -11.64 6.45 11.90
C ASN A 489 -11.13 7.31 10.74
N ILE A 490 -9.81 7.42 10.61
CA ILE A 490 -9.16 8.13 9.51
C ILE A 490 -9.49 7.45 8.17
N LEU A 491 -9.41 6.12 8.12
CA LEU A 491 -9.74 5.39 6.91
C LEU A 491 -11.19 5.64 6.50
N VAL A 492 -12.16 5.52 7.41
CA VAL A 492 -13.58 5.75 7.10
C VAL A 492 -13.80 7.19 6.61
N ALA A 493 -13.11 8.18 7.18
CA ALA A 493 -13.19 9.57 6.72
C ALA A 493 -12.70 9.77 5.28
N ASN A 494 -11.80 8.90 4.78
CA ASN A 494 -11.35 8.90 3.39
C ASN A 494 -12.40 8.40 2.40
N LYS A 495 -13.57 7.91 2.84
CA LYS A 495 -14.65 7.52 1.93
C LYS A 495 -15.08 8.69 1.03
N GLU A 496 -15.12 9.88 1.60
CA GLU A 496 -15.37 11.11 0.85
C GLU A 496 -14.05 11.67 0.33
N LYS A 497 -13.99 11.91 -0.98
CA LYS A 497 -12.85 12.59 -1.59
C LYS A 497 -12.84 14.08 -1.25
N GLU A 498 -11.65 14.66 -1.19
CA GLU A 498 -11.48 16.11 -1.18
C GLU A 498 -11.94 16.67 -2.55
N LEU A 499 -12.41 17.90 -2.57
CA LEU A 499 -12.85 18.54 -3.81
C LEU A 499 -11.67 18.65 -4.77
N MET A 500 -11.76 17.99 -5.93
CA MET A 500 -10.65 17.91 -6.88
C MET A 500 -10.11 19.27 -7.33
N ARG A 501 -10.91 20.34 -7.27
CA ARG A 501 -10.46 21.70 -7.53
C ARG A 501 -9.39 22.15 -6.52
N GLU A 502 -9.63 21.96 -5.23
CA GLU A 502 -8.71 22.33 -4.15
C GLU A 502 -7.41 21.52 -4.24
N VAL A 503 -7.54 20.22 -4.53
CA VAL A 503 -6.39 19.34 -4.77
C VAL A 503 -5.59 19.79 -5.98
N ASN A 504 -6.24 20.13 -7.10
CA ASN A 504 -5.56 20.59 -8.31
C ASN A 504 -4.84 21.93 -8.13
N GLU A 505 -5.32 22.81 -7.25
CA GLU A 505 -4.69 24.09 -6.93
C GLU A 505 -3.43 23.92 -6.06
N LYS A 506 -3.43 22.90 -5.18
CA LYS A 506 -2.32 22.60 -4.26
C LYS A 506 -1.31 21.60 -4.81
N LYS A 507 -1.74 20.63 -5.62
CA LYS A 507 -0.82 19.58 -6.07
C LYS A 507 0.30 20.18 -6.91
N MET A 508 1.48 19.61 -6.78
CA MET A 508 2.58 19.89 -7.69
C MET A 508 2.86 18.65 -8.49
N ALA A 509 2.77 18.79 -9.81
CA ALA A 509 3.29 17.79 -10.73
C ALA A 509 4.75 17.56 -10.35
N SER A 510 5.02 16.41 -9.75
CA SER A 510 6.38 15.97 -9.56
C SER A 510 6.80 15.45 -10.90
N TYR A 511 7.76 16.14 -11.53
CA TYR A 511 8.19 15.83 -12.88
C TYR A 511 8.54 14.35 -12.96
N GLY A 512 7.60 13.61 -13.55
CA GLY A 512 7.66 12.18 -13.73
C GLY A 512 7.96 11.40 -12.46
N THR A 513 6.91 10.92 -11.81
CA THR A 513 6.87 9.56 -11.26
C THR A 513 7.80 8.59 -12.02
N PRO A 514 7.83 8.54 -13.37
CA PRO A 514 8.79 7.75 -14.13
C PRO A 514 10.29 7.95 -13.85
N ARG A 515 10.75 8.98 -13.11
CA ARG A 515 12.16 9.15 -12.73
C ARG A 515 12.47 8.55 -11.37
N VAL A 516 11.62 8.77 -10.36
CA VAL A 516 11.74 8.08 -9.06
C VAL A 516 11.29 6.63 -9.19
N GLU A 517 10.26 6.35 -10.00
CA GLU A 517 9.93 5.01 -10.50
C GLU A 517 11.14 4.45 -11.25
N ARG A 518 11.74 5.11 -12.26
CA ARG A 518 12.98 4.58 -12.89
C ARG A 518 14.11 4.35 -11.90
N MET A 519 14.29 5.23 -10.91
CA MET A 519 15.25 5.03 -9.82
C MET A 519 14.88 3.74 -9.12
N VAL A 520 13.71 3.63 -8.49
CA VAL A 520 13.16 2.45 -7.79
C VAL A 520 13.16 1.18 -8.67
N GLU A 521 12.92 1.28 -9.98
CA GLU A 521 12.90 0.20 -10.99
C GLU A 521 14.31 -0.32 -11.19
N GLN A 522 15.27 0.59 -11.40
CA GLN A 522 16.68 0.26 -11.47
C GLN A 522 17.19 -0.34 -10.14
N LEU A 523 16.65 0.10 -8.99
CA LEU A 523 16.99 -0.48 -7.68
C LEU A 523 16.42 -1.90 -7.56
N THR A 524 15.19 -2.13 -8.01
CA THR A 524 14.48 -3.42 -7.87
C THR A 524 14.97 -4.48 -8.87
N TYR A 525 15.30 -4.10 -10.11
CA TYR A 525 15.74 -5.02 -11.18
C TYR A 525 17.15 -5.59 -10.98
N LYS A 526 18.06 -4.84 -10.33
CA LYS A 526 19.39 -5.35 -9.96
C LYS A 526 19.31 -6.46 -8.93
N HIS A 527 18.36 -6.38 -7.99
CA HIS A 527 18.22 -7.37 -6.92
C HIS A 527 17.54 -8.68 -7.35
N SER A 528 16.67 -8.67 -8.36
CA SER A 528 16.04 -9.89 -8.86
C SER A 528 16.96 -10.73 -9.76
N THR A 529 17.98 -10.13 -10.37
CA THR A 529 18.94 -10.83 -11.24
C THR A 529 20.07 -11.50 -10.47
N ASP A 530 20.44 -10.98 -9.30
CA ASP A 530 21.47 -11.56 -8.41
C ASP A 530 21.01 -12.80 -7.62
N PHE A 531 19.70 -13.14 -7.65
CA PHE A 531 19.15 -14.34 -7.01
C PHE A 531 19.02 -15.56 -7.96
N PHE A 532 19.32 -15.38 -9.25
CA PHE A 532 19.15 -16.42 -10.29
C PHE A 532 20.47 -16.94 -10.91
N PHE A 533 21.63 -16.63 -10.31
CA PHE A 533 22.93 -17.18 -10.73
C PHE A 533 23.71 -17.82 -9.58
#